data_AF-D9N544-F1
#
_entry.id   AF-D9N544-F1
#
_cell.length_a   1.000
_cell.length_b   1.000
_cell.length_c   1.000
_cell.angle_alpha   90.00
_cell.angle_beta   90.00
_cell.angle_gamma   90.00
#
_symmetry.space_group_name_H-M   'P 1'
#
loop_
_entity.id
_entity.type
_entity.pdbx_description
1 polymer ?
#
loop_
_entity_poly.entity_id
_entity_poly.type
_entity_poly.pdbx_seq_one_letter_code
_entity_poly.pdbx_strand_id
1 'polypeptide(L)'
;SYVNESEPTTSVTTILIPYNAQKDKLVAYGDWEDANGPTCAPSYALQKGIFGPDTSVVLNYALMLPFLQAGYPVAIPDKEGRKNAFASGFVEGHQTLDAIRAIVKFDKMKFTKNVRVVGS
;
A
#
# COMPACT_ATOMS: atom_id res chain seq x y z
N SER A 1 -20.39 7.47 0.36
CA SER A 1 -20.47 6.13 0.97
C SER A 1 -20.61 5.06 -0.11
N TYR A 2 -20.23 3.81 0.19
CA TYR A 2 -20.56 2.65 -0.65
C TYR A 2 -22.05 2.33 -0.53
N VAL A 3 -22.68 1.93 -1.64
CA VAL A 3 -24.13 1.63 -1.69
C VAL A 3 -24.43 0.31 -1.00
N ASN A 4 -23.53 -0.67 -1.14
CA ASN A 4 -23.47 -1.89 -0.36
C ASN A 4 -22.03 -2.41 -0.31
N GLU A 5 -21.76 -3.36 0.58
CA GLU A 5 -20.43 -3.95 0.81
C GLU A 5 -19.87 -4.72 -0.39
N SER A 6 -20.71 -5.14 -1.35
CA SER A 6 -20.31 -5.92 -2.52
C SER A 6 -20.23 -5.11 -3.82
N GLU A 7 -20.36 -3.78 -3.74
CA GLU A 7 -20.26 -2.88 -4.89
C GLU A 7 -18.84 -3.00 -5.51
N PRO A 8 -18.71 -3.43 -6.78
CA PRO A 8 -17.41 -3.48 -7.43
C PRO A 8 -16.78 -2.08 -7.50
N THR A 9 -15.51 -1.98 -7.16
CA THR A 9 -14.76 -0.72 -7.14
C THR A 9 -13.34 -0.92 -7.64
N THR A 10 -12.59 0.16 -7.74
CA THR A 10 -11.19 0.20 -8.14
C THR A 10 -10.37 0.94 -7.09
N SER A 11 -9.13 0.52 -6.90
CA SER A 11 -8.14 1.24 -6.10
C SER A 11 -6.76 1.16 -6.75
N VAL A 12 -5.81 1.87 -6.17
CA VAL A 12 -4.41 1.96 -6.60
C VAL A 12 -3.53 1.39 -5.49
N THR A 13 -2.41 0.80 -5.89
CA THR A 13 -1.34 0.44 -4.96
C THR A 13 -0.01 0.85 -5.55
N THR A 14 0.86 1.39 -4.70
CA THR A 14 2.23 1.72 -5.04
C THR A 14 3.15 0.63 -4.53
N ILE A 15 4.12 0.21 -5.33
CA ILE A 15 5.12 -0.77 -4.90
C ILE A 15 6.53 -0.19 -5.01
N LEU A 16 7.28 -0.30 -3.92
CA LEU A 16 8.68 0.04 -3.85
C LEU A 16 9.52 -1.24 -3.96
N ILE A 17 10.42 -1.26 -4.94
CA ILE A 17 11.27 -2.42 -5.24
C ILE A 17 12.73 -2.04 -4.94
N PRO A 18 13.34 -2.60 -3.88
CA PRO A 18 14.74 -2.33 -3.60
C PRO A 18 15.65 -3.05 -4.63
N TYR A 19 16.87 -2.55 -4.84
CA TYR A 19 17.80 -3.13 -5.82
C TYR A 19 18.19 -4.59 -5.49
N ASN A 20 18.20 -4.95 -4.21
CA ASN A 20 18.45 -6.31 -3.69
C ASN A 20 17.14 -7.10 -3.45
N ALA A 21 16.08 -6.83 -4.23
CA ALA A 21 14.75 -7.40 -4.02
C ALA A 21 14.73 -8.95 -3.97
N GLN A 22 14.22 -9.48 -2.86
CA GLN A 22 13.87 -10.88 -2.66
C GLN A 22 12.50 -11.17 -3.28
N LYS A 23 12.44 -12.10 -4.24
CA LYS A 23 11.23 -12.41 -5.04
C LYS A 23 10.30 -13.44 -4.39
N ASP A 24 10.56 -13.81 -3.15
CA ASP A 24 9.76 -14.75 -2.36
C ASP A 24 9.11 -14.08 -1.13
N LYS A 25 9.20 -12.76 -1.03
CA LYS A 25 8.69 -11.95 0.08
C LYS A 25 7.98 -10.70 -0.42
N LEU A 26 6.98 -10.26 0.32
CA LEU A 26 6.26 -9.02 0.11
C LEU A 26 5.79 -8.47 1.46
N VAL A 27 5.98 -7.18 1.69
CA VAL A 27 5.39 -6.48 2.83
C VAL A 27 4.21 -5.66 2.34
N ALA A 28 3.04 -5.83 2.94
CA ALA A 28 1.90 -4.94 2.77
C ALA A 28 1.93 -3.90 3.88
N TYR A 29 2.32 -2.69 3.53
CA TYR A 29 2.51 -1.59 4.47
C TYR A 29 1.23 -0.77 4.64
N GLY A 30 0.75 -0.67 5.87
CA GLY A 30 -0.42 0.12 6.24
C GLY A 30 -0.04 1.57 6.48
N ASP A 31 -0.10 2.38 5.42
CA ASP A 31 0.05 3.83 5.53
C ASP A 31 -1.06 4.42 6.42
N TRP A 32 -0.71 5.29 7.37
CA TRP A 32 -1.68 5.99 8.22
C TRP A 32 -2.17 7.28 7.55
N GLU A 33 -2.91 7.13 6.45
CA GLU A 33 -3.48 8.26 5.70
C GLU A 33 -4.28 9.23 6.60
N ASP A 34 -5.04 8.69 7.56
CA ASP A 34 -5.79 9.41 8.62
C ASP A 34 -6.57 10.63 8.12
N ALA A 35 -7.01 10.59 6.87
CA ALA A 35 -7.65 11.69 6.17
C ALA A 35 -8.60 11.19 5.09
N ASN A 36 -9.63 11.97 4.76
CA ASN A 36 -10.66 11.59 3.77
C ASN A 36 -10.55 12.35 2.43
N GLY A 37 -9.37 12.91 2.13
CA GLY A 37 -9.12 13.72 0.94
C GLY A 37 -8.46 12.91 -0.19
N PRO A 38 -8.85 13.08 -1.47
CA PRO A 38 -8.28 12.29 -2.57
C PRO A 38 -6.80 12.58 -2.84
N THR A 39 -6.27 13.68 -2.31
CA THR A 39 -4.84 14.04 -2.37
C THR A 39 -4.03 13.48 -1.21
N CYS A 40 -4.68 12.83 -0.23
CA CYS A 40 -4.05 12.20 0.92
C CYS A 40 -3.65 10.75 0.63
N ALA A 41 -4.27 10.14 -0.39
CA ALA A 41 -3.99 8.79 -0.82
C ALA A 41 -2.47 8.54 -0.96
N PRO A 42 -1.95 7.43 -0.41
CA PRO A 42 -0.52 7.12 -0.43
C PRO A 42 0.10 7.16 -1.83
N SER A 43 -0.64 6.71 -2.84
CA SER A 43 -0.20 6.76 -4.25
C SER A 43 0.10 8.17 -4.77
N TYR A 44 -0.62 9.18 -4.28
CA TYR A 44 -0.42 10.58 -4.65
C TYR A 44 0.64 11.25 -3.77
N ALA A 45 0.63 10.97 -2.46
CA ALA A 45 1.61 11.52 -1.52
C ALA A 45 3.05 11.14 -1.91
N LEU A 46 3.27 9.87 -2.29
CA LEU A 46 4.59 9.38 -2.73
C LEU A 46 5.09 10.05 -4.02
N GLN A 47 4.20 10.47 -4.92
CA GLN A 47 4.59 11.16 -6.17
C GLN A 47 5.05 12.59 -5.91
N LYS A 48 4.36 13.31 -5.02
CA LYS A 48 4.70 14.70 -4.67
C LYS A 48 5.98 14.80 -3.84
N GLY A 49 6.43 13.68 -3.29
CA GLY A 49 7.47 13.65 -2.28
C GLY A 49 6.87 13.88 -0.90
N ILE A 50 7.42 13.16 0.06
CA ILE A 50 6.95 13.11 1.46
C ILE A 50 7.52 14.28 2.29
N PHE A 51 7.92 15.37 1.63
CA PHE A 51 8.62 16.49 2.24
C PHE A 51 7.62 17.59 2.57
N GLY A 52 7.36 17.78 3.85
CA GLY A 52 6.49 18.83 4.38
C GLY A 52 6.87 19.18 5.82
N PRO A 53 6.27 20.24 6.39
CA PRO A 53 6.50 20.61 7.79
C PRO A 53 5.94 19.55 8.76
N ASP A 54 5.06 18.68 8.27
CA ASP A 54 4.52 17.58 9.05
C ASP A 54 5.52 16.42 9.13
N THR A 55 6.18 16.33 10.28
CA THR A 55 7.18 15.29 10.57
C THR A 55 6.56 13.93 10.76
N SER A 56 5.26 13.86 11.03
CA SER A 56 4.57 12.58 11.13
C SER A 56 4.73 11.87 9.77
N VAL A 57 4.39 12.50 8.64
CA VAL A 57 4.38 11.83 7.32
C VAL A 57 5.75 11.23 7.01
N VAL A 58 6.82 11.94 7.34
CA VAL A 58 8.20 11.45 7.21
C VAL A 58 8.43 10.19 8.06
N LEU A 59 7.95 10.18 9.31
CA LEU A 59 8.04 9.02 10.19
C LEU A 59 7.27 7.81 9.63
N ASN A 60 6.10 8.00 9.00
CA ASN A 60 5.36 6.93 8.28
C ASN A 60 6.30 6.16 7.36
N TYR A 61 6.83 6.88 6.37
CA TYR A 61 7.66 6.28 5.34
C TYR A 61 9.06 5.89 5.83
N ALA A 62 9.54 6.45 6.94
CA ALA A 62 10.78 5.99 7.56
C ALA A 62 10.65 4.56 8.13
N LEU A 63 9.46 4.18 8.64
CA LEU A 63 9.24 2.86 9.24
C LEU A 63 9.27 1.71 8.24
N MET A 64 9.07 1.97 6.94
CA MET A 64 9.24 0.94 5.90
C MET A 64 10.68 0.74 5.45
N LEU A 65 11.60 1.66 5.77
CA LEU A 65 13.00 1.60 5.32
C LEU A 65 13.73 0.31 5.73
N PRO A 66 13.56 -0.23 6.96
CA PRO A 66 14.20 -1.49 7.35
C PRO A 66 13.77 -2.68 6.46
N PHE A 67 12.52 -2.72 6.00
CA PHE A 67 12.05 -3.76 5.07
C PHE A 67 12.74 -3.63 3.71
N LEU A 68 12.84 -2.41 3.18
CA LEU A 68 13.54 -2.15 1.92
C LEU A 68 15.04 -2.49 2.03
N GLN A 69 15.69 -2.14 3.13
CA GLN A 69 17.09 -2.49 3.40
C GLN A 69 17.31 -4.00 3.49
N ALA A 70 16.37 -4.72 4.10
CA ALA A 70 16.37 -6.19 4.12
C ALA A 70 16.10 -6.82 2.73
N GLY A 71 15.82 -6.02 1.70
CA GLY A 71 15.53 -6.47 0.35
C GLY A 71 14.09 -6.91 0.15
N TYR A 72 13.15 -6.51 1.00
CA TYR A 72 11.74 -6.87 0.85
C TYR A 72 11.02 -5.83 -0.01
N PRO A 73 10.37 -6.22 -1.11
CA PRO A 73 9.44 -5.35 -1.81
C PRO A 73 8.31 -4.90 -0.85
N VAL A 74 7.96 -3.62 -0.91
CA VAL A 74 6.94 -3.02 -0.04
C VAL A 74 5.78 -2.51 -0.91
N ALA A 75 4.59 -3.06 -0.68
CA ALA A 75 3.33 -2.63 -1.25
C ALA A 75 2.64 -1.63 -0.31
N ILE A 76 2.14 -0.53 -0.87
CA ILE A 76 1.50 0.55 -0.14
C ILE A 76 0.15 0.79 -0.84
N PRO A 77 -0.92 0.10 -0.41
CA PRO A 77 -2.25 0.25 -1.00
C PRO A 77 -2.92 1.55 -0.55
N ASP A 78 -3.70 2.17 -1.46
CA ASP A 78 -4.68 3.18 -1.10
C ASP A 78 -5.88 2.47 -0.43
N LYS A 79 -5.67 2.05 0.82
CA LYS A 79 -6.57 1.14 1.54
C LYS A 79 -7.97 1.72 1.74
N GLU A 80 -8.09 3.02 1.83
CA GLU A 80 -9.39 3.70 1.96
C GLU A 80 -10.21 3.70 0.66
N GLY A 81 -9.57 3.33 -0.46
CA GLY A 81 -10.16 3.24 -1.78
C GLY A 81 -10.62 4.59 -2.35
N ARG A 82 -11.26 4.56 -3.52
CA ARG A 82 -11.68 5.77 -4.25
C ARG A 82 -12.62 6.71 -3.47
N LYS A 83 -13.29 6.22 -2.43
CA LYS A 83 -14.22 7.01 -1.60
C LYS A 83 -13.56 7.57 -0.32
N ASN A 84 -12.25 7.38 -0.13
CA ASN A 84 -11.47 7.77 1.07
C ASN A 84 -12.22 7.41 2.36
N ALA A 85 -12.60 6.13 2.45
CA ALA A 85 -13.42 5.60 3.53
C ALA A 85 -12.58 5.31 4.79
N PHE A 86 -11.94 6.34 5.33
CA PHE A 86 -11.17 6.28 6.58
C PHE A 86 -11.95 5.56 7.69
N ALA A 87 -11.25 4.68 8.41
CA ALA A 87 -11.75 3.85 9.50
C ALA A 87 -12.80 2.80 9.09
N SER A 88 -12.96 2.53 7.78
CA SER A 88 -13.77 1.43 7.28
C SER A 88 -12.91 0.17 7.15
N GLY A 89 -12.82 -0.63 8.23
CA GLY A 89 -12.05 -1.87 8.22
C GLY A 89 -12.45 -2.87 7.13
N PHE A 90 -13.72 -2.85 6.71
CA PHE A 90 -14.20 -3.63 5.57
C PHE A 90 -13.53 -3.17 4.26
N VAL A 91 -13.59 -1.88 3.94
CA VAL A 91 -12.97 -1.32 2.73
C VAL A 91 -11.46 -1.50 2.79
N GLU A 92 -10.82 -1.10 3.88
CA GLU A 92 -9.37 -1.17 4.07
C GLU A 92 -8.83 -2.59 3.92
N GLY A 93 -9.50 -3.57 4.53
CA GLY A 93 -9.14 -4.98 4.41
C GLY A 93 -9.26 -5.49 2.97
N HIS A 94 -10.38 -5.22 2.30
CA HIS A 94 -10.59 -5.64 0.91
C HIS A 94 -9.57 -5.02 -0.04
N GLN A 95 -9.36 -3.70 0.02
CA GLN A 95 -8.41 -3.02 -0.84
C GLN A 95 -6.97 -3.49 -0.60
N THR A 96 -6.59 -3.74 0.65
CA THR A 96 -5.26 -4.26 0.99
C THR A 96 -5.04 -5.67 0.45
N LEU A 97 -6.02 -6.57 0.63
CA LEU A 97 -5.92 -7.95 0.14
C LEU A 97 -5.95 -8.02 -1.40
N ASP A 98 -6.75 -7.17 -2.05
CA ASP A 98 -6.78 -7.09 -3.51
C ASP A 98 -5.50 -6.48 -4.08
N ALA A 99 -4.88 -5.51 -3.41
CA ALA A 99 -3.57 -5.00 -3.78
C ALA A 99 -2.50 -6.11 -3.73
N ILE A 100 -2.49 -6.93 -2.66
CA ILE A 100 -1.59 -8.10 -2.57
C ILE A 100 -1.82 -9.06 -3.74
N ARG A 101 -3.08 -9.41 -4.03
CA ARG A 101 -3.44 -10.30 -5.14
C ARG A 101 -3.01 -9.71 -6.49
N ALA A 102 -3.21 -8.42 -6.71
CA ALA A 102 -2.83 -7.72 -7.93
C ALA A 102 -1.32 -7.74 -8.13
N ILE A 103 -0.54 -7.45 -7.08
CA ILE A 103 0.92 -7.41 -7.11
C ILE A 103 1.52 -8.79 -7.37
N VAL A 104 1.02 -9.83 -6.68
CA VAL A 104 1.50 -11.21 -6.88
C VAL A 104 1.21 -11.70 -8.30
N LYS A 105 0.09 -11.28 -8.90
CA LYS A 105 -0.28 -11.59 -10.29
C LYS A 105 0.35 -10.65 -11.32
N PHE A 106 1.08 -9.61 -10.90
CA PHE A 106 1.66 -8.66 -11.83
C PHE A 106 2.96 -9.22 -12.42
N ASP A 107 2.91 -9.72 -13.66
CA ASP A 107 4.01 -10.44 -14.31
C ASP A 107 5.35 -9.68 -14.32
N LYS A 108 5.31 -8.34 -14.34
CA LYS A 108 6.53 -7.52 -14.28
C LYS A 108 7.31 -7.68 -12.98
N MET A 109 6.64 -8.08 -11.88
CA MET A 109 7.29 -8.29 -10.58
C MET A 109 8.13 -9.56 -10.52
N LYS A 110 7.79 -10.58 -11.33
CA LYS A 110 8.47 -11.88 -11.36
C LYS A 110 8.60 -12.52 -9.97
N PHE A 111 7.53 -12.45 -9.17
CA PHE A 111 7.48 -13.13 -7.89
C PHE A 111 7.51 -14.66 -8.07
N THR A 112 8.05 -15.36 -7.08
CA THR A 112 7.99 -16.83 -7.02
C THR A 112 6.56 -17.29 -6.74
N LYS A 113 6.24 -18.56 -7.02
CA LYS A 113 4.87 -19.09 -6.82
C LYS A 113 4.40 -19.04 -5.36
N ASN A 114 5.32 -19.03 -4.39
CA ASN A 114 5.04 -19.10 -2.96
C ASN A 114 5.52 -17.84 -2.24
N VAL A 115 5.05 -16.67 -2.68
CA VAL A 115 5.37 -15.41 -2.00
C VAL A 115 4.84 -15.44 -0.56
N ARG A 116 5.72 -15.15 0.39
CA ARG A 116 5.34 -14.92 1.78
C ARG A 116 4.98 -13.46 1.96
N VAL A 117 3.77 -13.20 2.43
CA VAL A 117 3.25 -11.85 2.64
C VAL A 117 3.12 -11.58 4.13
N VAL A 118 3.59 -10.42 4.57
CA VAL A 118 3.44 -9.93 5.94
C VAL A 118 2.79 -8.54 5.89
N GLY A 119 1.81 -8.30 6.75
CA GLY A 119 1.23 -6.97 6.97
C GLY A 119 1.91 -6.27 8.15
N SER A 120 2.00 -4.94 8.08
CA SER A 120 2.40 -4.06 9.20
C SER A 120 1.19 -3.49 9.92
#